data_AF-A0A3N0D5I9-F1
#
_entry.id   AF-A0A3N0D5I9-F1
#
_cell.length_a   1.000
_cell.length_b   1.000
_cell.length_c   1.000
_cell.angle_alpha   90.00
_cell.angle_beta   90.00
_cell.angle_gamma   90.00
#
_symmetry.space_group_name_H-M   'P 1'
#
loop_
_entity.id
_entity.type
_entity.pdbx_description
1 polymer ?
#
loop_
_entity_poly.entity_id
_entity_poly.type
_entity_poly.pdbx_seq_one_letter_code
_entity_poly.pdbx_strand_id
1 'polypeptide(L)'
;MSTFRKTAVAVAVMGSLLVGVGVGVGVGAGTAQADGGTPAPGRNSAGDGAQALCKRVPKIEKRIERSLRRIDGAADARGSIARLEKRVAAAEAAGHTEVHTFLKNRLAARKALKPTLEQRQKDLAEVKKYCEADRDGDGN
;
A
#
# COMPACT_ATOMS: atom_id res chain seq x y z
N MET A 1 -2.05 -21.37 26.99
CA MET A 1 -3.22 -20.50 27.22
C MET A 1 -2.75 -19.13 27.65
N SER A 2 -2.84 -18.12 26.78
CA SER A 2 -2.51 -16.73 27.12
C SER A 2 -3.73 -15.88 26.80
N THR A 3 -4.29 -15.29 27.85
CA THR A 3 -5.60 -14.64 27.92
C THR A 3 -5.59 -13.25 27.28
N PHE A 4 -6.51 -13.06 26.34
CA PHE A 4 -6.82 -11.78 25.68
C PHE A 4 -7.38 -10.77 26.69
N ARG A 5 -6.80 -9.57 26.76
CA ARG A 5 -7.42 -8.41 27.43
C ARG A 5 -8.23 -7.62 26.39
N LYS A 6 -9.56 -7.71 26.49
CA LYS A 6 -10.53 -6.87 25.78
C LYS A 6 -10.70 -5.56 26.55
N THR A 7 -10.53 -4.43 25.88
CA THR A 7 -10.98 -3.12 26.38
C THR A 7 -12.06 -2.61 25.44
N ALA A 8 -13.28 -2.55 25.95
CA ALA A 8 -14.44 -1.91 25.35
C ALA A 8 -14.80 -0.69 26.20
N VAL A 9 -14.94 0.48 25.59
CA VAL A 9 -15.54 1.70 26.18
C VAL A 9 -16.19 2.44 25.01
N ALA A 10 -17.48 2.26 24.78
CA ALA A 10 -18.64 2.95 25.36
C ALA A 10 -19.15 4.02 24.39
N VAL A 11 -20.27 3.68 23.75
CA VAL A 11 -21.09 4.53 22.88
C VAL A 11 -21.91 5.44 23.79
N ALA A 12 -21.80 6.76 23.61
CA ALA A 12 -22.73 7.72 24.19
C ALA A 12 -23.60 8.30 23.06
N VAL A 13 -24.88 7.93 23.08
CA VAL A 13 -25.95 8.59 22.34
C VAL A 13 -26.64 9.56 23.29
N MET A 14 -26.64 10.84 22.94
CA MET A 14 -27.55 11.93 23.37
C MET A 14 -27.18 13.09 22.43
N GLY A 15 -28.04 13.73 21.66
CA GLY A 15 -29.46 13.94 21.76
C GLY A 15 -29.71 15.42 21.42
N SER A 16 -30.66 15.68 20.51
CA SER A 16 -31.36 16.96 20.29
C SER A 16 -30.82 17.95 19.24
N LEU A 17 -31.65 18.05 18.18
CA LEU A 17 -31.85 19.17 17.26
C LEU A 17 -31.78 20.54 17.95
N LEU A 18 -31.08 21.51 17.34
CA LEU A 18 -31.53 22.90 17.27
C LEU A 18 -31.12 23.51 15.92
N VAL A 19 -32.12 23.80 15.10
CA VAL A 19 -32.05 24.68 13.93
C VAL A 19 -32.04 26.13 14.45
N GLY A 20 -31.05 26.91 14.07
CA GLY A 20 -30.95 28.33 14.43
C GLY A 20 -30.07 29.09 13.45
N VAL A 21 -30.68 29.66 12.43
CA VAL A 21 -30.10 30.67 11.52
C VAL A 21 -30.17 32.03 12.22
N GLY A 22 -29.07 32.80 12.26
CA GLY A 22 -29.14 34.24 12.54
C GLY A 22 -27.99 34.85 13.36
N VAL A 23 -26.93 35.27 12.66
CA VAL A 23 -26.13 36.50 12.80
C VAL A 23 -25.92 37.12 14.21
N GLY A 24 -24.65 37.15 14.65
CA GLY A 24 -24.10 38.34 15.33
C GLY A 24 -23.27 38.14 16.61
N VAL A 25 -21.93 38.26 16.44
CA VAL A 25 -20.92 38.73 17.41
C VAL A 25 -20.43 37.77 18.51
N GLY A 26 -19.17 37.31 18.36
CA GLY A 26 -18.16 36.89 19.35
C GLY A 26 -18.64 36.08 20.57
N VAL A 27 -18.17 34.86 20.83
CA VAL A 27 -16.82 34.54 21.32
C VAL A 27 -16.64 33.02 21.21
N GLY A 28 -15.46 32.57 20.75
CA GLY A 28 -14.96 31.23 21.10
C GLY A 28 -15.38 30.05 20.22
N ALA A 29 -15.49 30.23 18.90
CA ALA A 29 -15.37 29.09 18.00
C ALA A 29 -13.88 28.81 17.78
N GLY A 30 -13.38 27.74 18.39
CA GLY A 30 -12.04 27.20 18.13
C GLY A 30 -11.89 26.90 16.65
N THR A 31 -11.29 27.85 15.92
CA THR A 31 -10.75 27.60 14.60
C THR A 31 -9.61 26.63 14.82
N ALA A 32 -9.77 25.39 14.35
CA ALA A 32 -8.64 24.53 14.10
C ALA A 32 -7.78 25.23 13.04
N GLN A 33 -6.85 26.05 13.51
CA GLN A 33 -5.78 26.60 12.71
C GLN A 33 -5.02 25.41 12.16
N ALA A 34 -5.16 25.20 10.85
CA ALA A 34 -4.15 24.48 10.11
C ALA A 34 -2.86 25.28 10.34
N ASP A 35 -1.96 24.73 11.16
CA ASP A 35 -0.62 25.27 11.31
C ASP A 35 -0.04 25.39 9.91
N GLY A 36 0.01 26.64 9.44
CA GLY A 36 0.75 27.05 8.26
C GLY A 36 2.22 26.89 8.56
N GLY A 37 2.69 25.64 8.61
CA GLY A 37 4.09 25.33 8.56
C GLY A 37 4.61 25.88 7.25
N THR A 38 5.33 27.00 7.31
CA THR A 38 6.20 27.44 6.24
C THR A 38 6.99 26.22 5.75
N PRO A 39 6.94 25.86 4.45
CA PRO A 39 7.85 24.85 3.95
C PRO A 39 9.25 25.35 4.26
N ALA A 40 9.95 24.68 5.17
CA ALA A 40 11.39 24.85 5.27
C ALA A 40 11.92 24.61 3.85
N PRO A 41 12.84 25.45 3.32
CA PRO A 41 13.42 25.19 2.01
C PRO A 41 14.13 23.84 2.11
N GLY A 42 13.45 22.80 1.64
CA GLY A 42 13.96 21.44 1.62
C GLY A 42 15.06 21.42 0.58
N ARG A 43 16.29 21.70 1.05
CA ARG A 43 17.57 21.67 0.34
C ARG A 43 17.41 21.24 -1.12
N ASN A 44 17.27 22.23 -1.98
CA ASN A 44 17.37 22.05 -3.41
C ASN A 44 18.76 21.49 -3.72
N SER A 45 18.87 20.20 -3.91
CA SER A 45 19.67 19.71 -5.03
C SER A 45 18.66 19.50 -6.15
N ALA A 46 18.53 20.49 -7.03
CA ALA A 46 17.75 20.37 -8.25
C ALA A 46 18.41 19.29 -9.11
N GLY A 47 18.03 18.03 -8.89
CA GLY A 47 18.46 16.87 -9.63
C GLY A 47 17.24 16.03 -9.97
N ASP A 48 17.32 15.28 -11.06
CA ASP A 48 16.28 14.37 -11.58
C ASP A 48 15.88 13.23 -10.61
N GLY A 49 16.55 13.10 -9.47
CA GLY A 49 16.32 12.09 -8.45
C GLY A 49 16.98 10.74 -8.74
N ALA A 50 17.79 10.64 -9.80
CA ALA A 50 18.47 9.41 -10.22
C ALA A 50 19.33 8.80 -9.11
N GLN A 51 20.16 9.62 -8.43
CA GLN A 51 21.04 9.12 -7.36
C GLN A 51 20.25 8.49 -6.19
N ALA A 52 19.09 9.08 -5.83
CA ALA A 52 18.22 8.53 -4.80
C ALA A 52 17.52 7.24 -5.27
N LEU A 53 17.21 7.12 -6.56
CA LEU A 53 16.72 5.89 -7.17
C LEU A 53 17.80 4.80 -7.13
N CYS A 54 19.03 5.09 -7.56
CA CYS A 54 20.15 4.15 -7.57
C CYS A 54 20.45 3.57 -6.18
N LYS A 55 20.42 4.39 -5.14
CA LYS A 55 20.54 3.93 -3.74
C LYS A 55 19.44 2.93 -3.32
N ARG A 56 18.27 2.97 -3.97
CA ARG A 56 17.11 2.11 -3.65
C ARG A 56 17.00 0.86 -4.51
N VAL A 57 17.65 0.81 -5.68
CA VAL A 57 17.54 -0.30 -6.65
C VAL A 57 17.66 -1.69 -5.99
N PRO A 58 18.69 -1.99 -5.18
CA PRO A 58 18.83 -3.32 -4.57
C PRO A 58 17.67 -3.71 -3.64
N LYS A 59 17.07 -2.71 -2.97
CA LYS A 59 15.93 -2.93 -2.08
C LYS A 59 14.64 -3.16 -2.85
N ILE A 60 14.48 -2.48 -3.99
CA ILE A 60 13.32 -2.66 -4.87
C ILE A 60 13.37 -4.05 -5.52
N GLU A 61 14.54 -4.46 -6.00
CA GLU A 61 14.77 -5.79 -6.61
C GLU A 61 14.34 -6.91 -5.66
N LYS A 62 14.87 -6.91 -4.43
CA LYS A 62 14.50 -7.87 -3.37
C LYS A 62 13.02 -7.81 -2.99
N ARG A 63 12.33 -6.69 -3.19
CA ARG A 63 10.88 -6.58 -2.92
C ARG A 63 10.06 -7.20 -4.04
N ILE A 64 10.46 -6.97 -5.29
CA ILE A 64 9.80 -7.56 -6.46
C ILE A 64 9.98 -9.09 -6.42
N GLU A 65 11.20 -9.57 -6.22
CA GLU A 65 11.50 -11.00 -6.14
C GLU A 65 10.69 -11.71 -5.04
N ARG A 66 10.66 -11.16 -3.82
CA ARG A 66 9.83 -11.71 -2.73
C ARG A 66 8.34 -11.72 -3.06
N SER A 67 7.88 -10.74 -3.84
CA SER A 67 6.48 -10.67 -4.26
C SER A 67 6.17 -11.73 -5.29
N LEU A 68 7.02 -11.90 -6.30
CA LEU A 68 6.91 -12.97 -7.31
C LEU A 68 6.96 -14.36 -6.66
N ARG A 69 7.96 -14.62 -5.81
CA ARG A 69 8.06 -15.89 -5.05
C ARG A 69 6.82 -16.20 -4.22
N ARG A 70 6.16 -15.19 -3.65
CA ARG A 70 4.90 -15.38 -2.91
C ARG A 70 3.74 -15.72 -3.84
N ILE A 71 3.65 -15.02 -4.97
CA ILE A 71 2.60 -15.22 -5.98
C ILE A 71 2.69 -16.64 -6.57
N ASP A 72 3.90 -17.11 -6.84
CA ASP A 72 4.20 -18.41 -7.44
C ASP A 72 4.33 -19.55 -6.41
N GLY A 73 4.05 -19.28 -5.14
CA GLY A 73 4.10 -20.30 -4.09
C GLY A 73 3.07 -21.42 -4.29
N ALA A 74 3.25 -22.52 -3.57
CA ALA A 74 2.35 -23.67 -3.59
C ALA A 74 0.93 -23.36 -3.06
N ALA A 75 0.01 -24.33 -3.17
CA ALA A 75 -1.40 -24.16 -2.81
C ALA A 75 -1.68 -24.00 -1.30
N ASP A 76 -0.70 -24.28 -0.45
CA ASP A 76 -0.72 -24.02 1.00
C ASP A 76 -0.12 -22.64 1.36
N ALA A 77 0.69 -22.07 0.48
CA ALA A 77 1.38 -20.81 0.70
C ALA A 77 0.41 -19.61 0.76
N ARG A 78 0.55 -18.77 1.79
CA ARG A 78 -0.28 -17.56 1.92
C ARG A 78 0.04 -16.56 0.81
N GLY A 79 -0.96 -16.22 0.01
CA GLY A 79 -0.86 -15.17 -1.02
C GLY A 79 -0.42 -15.67 -2.39
N SER A 80 -0.25 -16.99 -2.57
CA SER A 80 -0.06 -17.59 -3.87
C SER A 80 -1.34 -17.61 -4.69
N ILE A 81 -1.18 -17.68 -6.01
CA ILE A 81 -2.27 -17.91 -6.96
C ILE A 81 -2.88 -19.29 -6.72
N ALA A 82 -2.06 -20.33 -6.59
CA ALA A 82 -2.52 -21.70 -6.38
C ALA A 82 -3.42 -21.84 -5.14
N ARG A 83 -3.08 -21.16 -4.04
CA ARG A 83 -3.94 -21.17 -2.85
C ARG A 83 -5.26 -20.44 -3.08
N LEU A 84 -5.25 -19.32 -3.80
CA LEU A 84 -6.47 -18.59 -4.11
C LEU A 84 -7.38 -19.41 -5.02
N GLU A 85 -6.84 -20.10 -6.03
CA GLU A 85 -7.59 -21.01 -6.90
C GLU A 85 -8.27 -22.12 -6.10
N LYS A 86 -7.51 -22.79 -5.21
CA LYS A 86 -8.08 -23.81 -4.31
C LYS A 86 -9.25 -23.27 -3.47
N ARG A 87 -9.13 -22.03 -2.97
CA ARG A 87 -10.17 -21.41 -2.14
C ARG A 87 -11.38 -20.96 -2.94
N VAL A 88 -11.19 -20.52 -4.19
CA VAL A 88 -12.27 -20.20 -5.13
C VAL A 88 -13.10 -21.46 -5.38
N ALA A 89 -12.45 -22.56 -5.77
CA ALA A 89 -13.12 -23.84 -6.02
C ALA A 89 -13.86 -24.37 -4.76
N ALA A 90 -13.26 -24.25 -3.58
CA ALA A 90 -13.90 -24.66 -2.33
C ALA A 90 -15.14 -23.83 -1.99
N ALA A 91 -15.11 -22.51 -2.23
CA ALA A 91 -16.26 -21.64 -1.98
C ALA A 91 -17.39 -21.90 -2.97
N GLU A 92 -17.05 -22.17 -4.24
CA GLU A 92 -18.01 -22.57 -5.27
C GLU A 92 -18.69 -23.90 -4.92
N ALA A 93 -17.91 -24.93 -4.56
CA ALA A 93 -18.44 -26.24 -4.18
C ALA A 93 -19.32 -26.19 -2.93
N ALA A 94 -19.07 -25.25 -2.01
CA ALA A 94 -19.89 -25.04 -0.82
C ALA A 94 -21.13 -24.15 -1.08
N GLY A 95 -21.31 -23.58 -2.27
CA GLY A 95 -22.41 -22.66 -2.57
C GLY A 95 -22.27 -21.28 -1.91
N HIS A 96 -21.07 -20.90 -1.46
CA HIS A 96 -20.83 -19.62 -0.79
C HIS A 96 -20.63 -18.49 -1.82
N THR A 97 -21.70 -18.05 -2.48
CA THR A 97 -21.63 -17.12 -3.63
C THR A 97 -20.84 -15.83 -3.33
N GLU A 98 -21.09 -15.16 -2.21
CA GLU A 98 -20.39 -13.92 -1.87
C GLU A 98 -18.89 -14.14 -1.62
N VAL A 99 -18.55 -15.23 -0.94
CA VAL A 99 -17.16 -15.60 -0.67
C VAL A 99 -16.47 -15.98 -1.99
N HIS A 100 -17.15 -16.74 -2.84
CA HIS A 100 -16.65 -17.11 -4.16
C HIS A 100 -16.36 -15.86 -5.01
N THR A 101 -17.29 -14.91 -5.09
CA THR A 101 -17.12 -13.65 -5.82
C THR A 101 -15.94 -12.84 -5.28
N PHE A 102 -15.85 -12.65 -3.97
CA PHE A 102 -14.72 -11.95 -3.35
C PHE A 102 -13.37 -12.61 -3.67
N LEU A 103 -13.30 -13.95 -3.56
CA LEU A 103 -12.08 -14.69 -3.84
C LEU A 103 -11.72 -14.68 -5.32
N LYS A 104 -12.70 -14.75 -6.22
CA LYS A 104 -12.51 -14.66 -7.67
C LYS A 104 -11.92 -13.30 -8.07
N ASN A 105 -12.45 -12.20 -7.52
CA ASN A 105 -11.91 -10.86 -7.76
C ASN A 105 -10.47 -10.74 -7.23
N ARG A 106 -10.21 -11.28 -6.04
CA ARG A 106 -8.86 -11.29 -5.46
C ARG A 106 -7.88 -12.14 -6.29
N LEU A 107 -8.33 -13.25 -6.85
CA LEU A 107 -7.56 -14.10 -7.74
C LEU A 107 -7.23 -13.35 -9.05
N ALA A 108 -8.23 -12.68 -9.65
CA ALA A 108 -8.03 -11.86 -10.85
C ALA A 108 -7.00 -10.76 -10.63
N ALA A 109 -7.11 -10.00 -9.54
CA ALA A 109 -6.14 -8.96 -9.19
C ALA A 109 -4.72 -9.53 -8.97
N ARG A 110 -4.61 -10.73 -8.36
CA ARG A 110 -3.33 -11.41 -8.15
C ARG A 110 -2.70 -11.85 -9.48
N LYS A 111 -3.50 -12.41 -10.40
CA LYS A 111 -3.07 -12.81 -11.74
C LYS A 111 -2.63 -11.60 -12.56
N ALA A 112 -3.36 -10.49 -12.50
CA ALA A 112 -3.00 -9.24 -13.18
C ALA A 112 -1.72 -8.60 -12.60
N LEU A 113 -1.45 -8.74 -11.30
CA LEU A 113 -0.25 -8.19 -10.67
C LEU A 113 1.04 -8.89 -11.12
N LYS A 114 1.00 -10.20 -11.40
CA LYS A 114 2.19 -10.98 -11.77
C LYS A 114 2.95 -10.39 -12.98
N PRO A 115 2.34 -10.20 -14.16
CA PRO A 115 3.04 -9.64 -15.31
C PRO A 115 3.52 -8.22 -15.07
N THR A 116 2.80 -7.41 -14.27
CA THR A 116 3.27 -6.08 -13.88
C THR A 116 4.56 -6.15 -13.04
N LEU A 117 4.68 -7.12 -12.14
CA LEU A 117 5.89 -7.30 -11.34
C LEU A 117 7.05 -7.84 -12.17
N GLU A 118 6.79 -8.76 -13.10
CA GLU A 118 7.79 -9.26 -14.05
C GLU A 118 8.32 -8.14 -14.93
N GLN A 119 7.45 -7.27 -15.45
CA GLN A 119 7.88 -6.13 -16.24
C GLN A 119 8.72 -5.16 -15.40
N ARG A 120 8.27 -4.82 -14.19
CA ARG A 120 9.05 -3.97 -13.27
C ARG A 120 10.41 -4.57 -12.92
N GLN A 121 10.54 -5.90 -12.87
CA GLN A 121 11.82 -6.56 -12.66
C GLN A 121 12.79 -6.30 -13.82
N LYS A 122 12.29 -6.40 -15.07
CA LYS A 122 13.07 -6.10 -16.28
C LYS A 122 13.47 -4.63 -16.32
N ASP A 123 12.52 -3.72 -16.08
CA ASP A 123 12.78 -2.27 -16.08
C ASP A 123 13.84 -1.92 -15.03
N LEU A 124 13.77 -2.54 -13.84
CA LEU A 124 14.74 -2.31 -12.78
C LEU A 124 16.14 -2.85 -13.14
N ALA A 125 16.24 -3.89 -13.95
CA ALA A 125 17.53 -4.37 -14.45
C ALA A 125 18.20 -3.34 -15.37
N GLU A 126 17.43 -2.63 -16.19
CA GLU A 126 17.97 -1.53 -17.01
C GLU A 126 18.37 -0.33 -16.13
N VAL A 127 17.56 0.02 -15.13
CA VAL A 127 17.94 1.06 -14.14
C VAL A 127 19.21 0.67 -13.39
N LYS A 128 19.39 -0.60 -13.05
CA LYS A 128 20.60 -1.09 -12.39
C LYS A 128 21.84 -0.87 -13.25
N LYS A 129 21.78 -1.22 -14.55
CA LYS A 129 22.88 -0.95 -15.50
C LYS A 129 23.20 0.54 -15.59
N TYR A 130 22.18 1.38 -15.70
CA TYR A 130 22.36 2.84 -15.70
C TYR A 130 23.07 3.31 -14.42
N CYS A 131 22.62 2.85 -13.26
CA CYS A 131 23.22 3.20 -11.97
C CYS A 131 24.65 2.66 -11.78
N GLU A 132 25.02 1.58 -12.45
CA GLU A 132 26.40 1.06 -12.45
C GLU A 132 27.29 1.94 -13.33
N ALA A 133 26.84 2.28 -14.54
CA ALA A 133 27.56 3.16 -15.45
C ALA A 133 27.74 4.60 -14.91
N ASP A 134 26.72 5.15 -14.25
CA ASP A 134 26.77 6.47 -13.62
C ASP A 134 27.83 6.54 -12.51
N ARG A 135 27.99 5.45 -11.75
CA ARG A 135 29.02 5.35 -10.70
C ARG A 135 30.44 5.29 -11.25
N ASP A 136 30.62 4.78 -12.46
CA ASP A 136 31.90 4.73 -13.15
C ASP A 136 32.24 6.09 -13.81
N GLY A 137 31.23 6.92 -14.09
CA GLY A 137 31.37 8.28 -14.63
C GLY A 137 31.65 9.38 -13.59
N ASP A 138 31.24 9.17 -12.34
CA ASP A 138 31.49 10.08 -11.19
C ASP A 138 32.94 9.99 -10.62
N GLY A 139 33.83 9.25 -11.29
CA GLY A 139 35.23 9.02 -10.90
C GLY A 139 36.24 10.10 -11.30
N ASN A 140 35.88 11.40 -11.22
CA ASN A 140 36.82 12.52 -11.38
C ASN A 140 36.61 13.63 -10.34
#